data_AF-A0A128FJQ6-F1
#
_entry.id   AF-A0A128FJQ6-F1
#
_cell.length_a   1.000
_cell.length_b   1.000
_cell.length_c   1.000
_cell.angle_alpha   90.00
_cell.angle_beta   90.00
_cell.angle_gamma   90.00
#
_symmetry.space_group_name_H-M   'P 1'
#
loop_
_entity.id
_entity.type
_entity.pdbx_description
1 polymer ?
#
loop_
_entity_poly.entity_id
_entity_poly.type
_entity_poly.pdbx_seq_one_letter_code
_entity_poly.pdbx_strand_id
1 'polypeptide(L)'
;MYIDRLTCQTFLRIGILSILGESTLKCYISDSHNIENQNLISFEETNNKVISELDYIRRTLNKYIINGKIKLTAINYKEVFDESNVSCVEIVTSSTPIDAIVTDERFLNKFKNIKTGFGDVPTITTWDLLHILHYKNILNDRDLFATKINLINRGYIFCKLSKNELDRIFDASINNNDRLVESAELKAIRQNMVLIKSSEFIELPRDAEWLINLMTFLSHYLKSIWNRYEDDSKCKSISNWIYHIIDYKTWAECYTNQVGEGFAQNADMLRVNSLLHSHDITCIERKKSYQNWLTTEVLDNVKHSNPNLYREILNSAKHMTFEGASKISEKVEGDFHE
;
A
#
# COMPACT_ATOMS: atom_id res chain seq x y z
N MET A 1 1.32 25.71 -42.07
CA MET A 1 1.22 24.38 -42.71
C MET A 1 1.04 23.34 -41.62
N TYR A 2 -0.02 22.54 -41.66
CA TYR A 2 -0.18 21.43 -40.73
C TYR A 2 0.46 20.18 -41.34
N ILE A 3 1.31 19.49 -40.58
CA ILE A 3 2.05 18.32 -41.05
C ILE A 3 1.62 17.11 -40.22
N ASP A 4 1.02 16.11 -40.88
CA ASP A 4 0.70 14.83 -40.25
C ASP A 4 1.94 13.92 -40.11
N ARG A 5 1.80 12.81 -39.38
CA ARG A 5 2.92 11.90 -39.08
C ARG A 5 3.56 11.32 -40.32
N LEU A 6 2.75 10.91 -41.30
CA LEU A 6 3.26 10.29 -42.53
C LEU A 6 4.05 11.31 -43.35
N THR A 7 3.53 12.52 -43.46
CA THR A 7 4.17 13.63 -44.16
C THR A 7 5.46 14.05 -43.45
N CYS A 8 5.46 14.11 -42.12
CA CYS A 8 6.65 14.40 -41.32
C CYS A 8 7.74 13.34 -41.52
N GLN A 9 7.39 12.04 -41.43
CA GLN A 9 8.34 10.95 -41.66
C GLN A 9 8.88 10.93 -43.10
N THR A 10 8.02 11.17 -44.09
CA THR A 10 8.45 11.27 -45.49
C THR A 10 9.39 12.45 -45.68
N PHE A 11 9.08 13.63 -45.14
CA PHE A 11 9.93 14.82 -45.21
C PHE A 11 11.26 14.65 -44.49
N LEU A 12 11.29 13.87 -43.41
CA LEU A 12 12.52 13.54 -42.69
C LEU A 12 13.39 12.62 -43.54
N ARG A 13 12.81 11.56 -44.11
CA ARG A 13 13.52 10.59 -44.95
C ARG A 13 14.11 11.22 -46.21
N ILE A 14 13.42 12.18 -46.81
CA ILE A 14 13.90 12.90 -48.01
C ILE A 14 14.73 14.15 -47.67
N GLY A 15 14.97 14.44 -46.39
CA GLY A 15 15.82 15.55 -45.94
C GLY A 15 15.25 16.95 -46.15
N ILE A 16 13.94 17.10 -46.39
CA ILE A 16 13.29 18.40 -46.65
C ILE A 16 12.88 19.11 -45.35
N LEU A 17 12.82 18.38 -44.23
CA LEU A 17 12.42 18.93 -42.94
C LEU A 17 13.36 20.04 -42.43
N SER A 18 14.67 19.94 -42.69
CA SER A 18 15.64 21.00 -42.38
C SER A 18 15.40 22.27 -43.22
N ILE A 19 15.10 22.10 -44.50
CA ILE A 19 14.80 23.20 -45.44
C ILE A 19 13.51 23.92 -45.03
N LEU A 20 12.49 23.17 -44.57
CA LEU A 20 11.26 23.75 -44.04
C LEU A 20 11.50 24.54 -42.73
N GLY A 21 12.41 24.07 -41.87
CA GLY A 21 12.80 24.75 -40.63
C GLY A 21 13.53 26.07 -40.85
N GLU A 22 14.27 26.21 -41.96
CA GLU A 22 14.94 27.46 -42.36
C GLU A 22 14.03 28.42 -43.15
N SER A 23 12.83 27.96 -43.54
CA SER A 23 11.89 28.77 -44.29
C SER A 23 11.06 29.70 -43.40
N THR A 24 10.41 30.70 -43.99
CA THR A 24 9.46 31.59 -43.28
C THR A 24 8.11 30.93 -42.98
N LEU A 25 7.93 29.64 -43.32
CA LEU A 25 6.67 28.94 -43.14
C LEU A 25 6.50 28.43 -41.71
N LYS A 26 5.42 28.84 -41.04
CA LYS A 26 5.04 28.27 -39.75
C LYS A 26 4.44 26.88 -39.95
N CYS A 27 5.18 25.85 -39.54
CA CYS A 27 4.73 24.47 -39.51
C CYS A 27 4.13 24.13 -38.13
N TYR A 28 2.99 23.44 -38.13
CA TYR A 28 2.31 22.96 -36.93
C TYR A 28 2.25 21.44 -36.98
N ILE A 29 2.70 20.80 -35.90
CA ILE A 29 2.59 19.36 -35.67
C ILE A 29 1.45 19.16 -34.68
N SER A 30 0.68 18.09 -34.85
CA SER A 30 -0.36 17.73 -33.87
C SER A 30 0.23 17.56 -32.47
N ASP A 31 -0.42 18.13 -31.46
CA ASP A 31 -0.04 17.93 -30.06
C ASP A 31 -0.06 16.45 -29.66
N SER A 32 -0.97 15.65 -30.24
CA SER A 32 -1.03 14.21 -30.01
C SER A 32 0.26 13.49 -30.42
N HIS A 33 0.89 13.90 -31.54
CA HIS A 33 2.16 13.33 -31.99
C HIS A 33 3.34 13.78 -31.15
N ASN A 34 3.32 15.02 -30.67
CA ASN A 34 4.34 15.50 -29.75
C ASN A 34 4.30 14.71 -28.43
N ILE A 35 3.10 14.48 -27.89
CA ILE A 35 2.87 13.65 -26.71
C ILE A 35 3.34 12.21 -26.96
N GLU A 36 2.98 11.60 -28.10
CA GLU A 36 3.43 10.24 -28.43
C GLU A 36 4.96 10.13 -28.51
N ASN A 37 5.62 11.07 -29.18
CA ASN A 37 7.09 11.07 -29.28
C ASN A 37 7.75 11.27 -27.91
N GLN A 38 7.22 12.16 -27.06
CA GLN A 38 7.70 12.32 -25.68
C GLN A 38 7.51 11.04 -24.85
N ASN A 39 6.39 10.33 -25.06
CA ASN A 39 6.16 9.03 -24.42
C ASN A 39 7.17 7.97 -24.91
N LEU A 40 7.50 7.95 -26.20
CA LEU A 40 8.51 7.03 -26.75
C LEU A 40 9.92 7.32 -26.20
N ILE A 41 10.32 8.59 -26.13
CA ILE A 41 11.61 8.99 -25.55
C ILE A 41 11.67 8.60 -24.07
N SER A 42 10.63 8.92 -23.29
CA SER A 42 10.60 8.57 -21.86
C SER A 42 10.57 7.05 -21.64
N PHE A 43 9.93 6.29 -22.54
CA PHE A 43 9.98 4.82 -22.53
C PHE A 43 11.40 4.31 -22.79
N GLU A 44 12.10 4.84 -23.80
CA GLU A 44 13.47 4.44 -24.12
C GLU A 44 14.44 4.76 -22.97
N GLU A 45 14.33 5.96 -22.37
CA GLU A 45 15.10 6.34 -21.19
C GLU A 45 14.85 5.39 -20.01
N THR A 46 13.59 5.01 -19.79
CA THR A 46 13.22 4.07 -18.73
C THR A 46 13.80 2.68 -19.01
N ASN A 47 13.72 2.19 -20.24
CA ASN A 47 14.28 0.91 -20.63
C ASN A 47 15.81 0.86 -20.45
N ASN A 48 16.51 1.93 -20.83
CA ASN A 48 17.95 2.03 -20.62
C ASN A 48 18.33 2.00 -19.13
N LYS A 49 17.55 2.66 -18.26
CA LYS A 49 17.72 2.58 -16.80
C LYS A 49 17.53 1.14 -16.31
N VAL A 50 16.47 0.45 -16.74
CA VAL A 50 16.22 -0.95 -16.35
C VAL A 50 17.39 -1.87 -16.75
N ILE A 51 17.90 -1.73 -17.97
CA ILE A 51 19.06 -2.50 -18.43
C ILE A 51 20.29 -2.23 -17.54
N SER A 52 20.55 -0.96 -17.22
CA SER A 52 21.71 -0.59 -16.39
C SER A 52 21.63 -1.15 -14.96
N GLU A 53 20.43 -1.17 -14.37
CA GLU A 53 20.18 -1.76 -13.05
C GLU A 53 20.33 -3.29 -13.07
N LEU A 54 19.84 -3.96 -14.12
CA LEU A 54 20.03 -5.41 -14.29
C LEU A 54 21.51 -5.78 -14.43
N ASP A 55 22.27 -4.99 -15.18
CA ASP A 55 23.72 -5.19 -15.31
C ASP A 55 24.45 -4.96 -13.98
N TYR A 56 24.04 -3.96 -13.21
CA TYR A 56 24.57 -3.74 -11.86
C TYR A 56 24.31 -4.94 -10.94
N ILE A 57 23.07 -5.46 -10.94
CA ILE A 57 22.71 -6.66 -10.16
C ILE A 57 23.55 -7.86 -10.59
N ARG A 58 23.65 -8.12 -11.90
CA ARG A 58 24.45 -9.25 -12.44
C ARG A 58 25.91 -9.15 -12.04
N ARG A 59 26.54 -7.98 -12.18
CA ARG A 59 27.94 -7.77 -11.79
C ARG A 59 28.15 -7.97 -10.29
N THR A 60 27.21 -7.48 -9.48
CA THR A 60 27.26 -7.61 -8.02
C THR A 60 27.12 -9.06 -7.59
N LEU A 61 26.13 -9.78 -8.12
CA LEU A 61 25.95 -11.21 -7.84
C LEU A 61 27.16 -12.02 -8.29
N ASN A 62 27.65 -11.82 -9.51
CA ASN A 62 28.81 -12.54 -10.04
C ASN A 62 30.04 -12.38 -9.15
N LYS A 63 30.34 -11.14 -8.71
CA LYS A 63 31.43 -10.86 -7.78
C LYS A 63 31.32 -11.68 -6.47
N TYR A 64 30.12 -11.78 -5.90
CA TYR A 64 29.92 -12.46 -4.64
C TYR A 64 29.75 -13.98 -4.76
N ILE A 65 29.32 -14.48 -5.92
CA ILE A 65 29.33 -15.90 -6.28
C ILE A 65 30.78 -16.39 -6.41
N ILE A 66 31.62 -15.69 -7.17
CA ILE A 66 33.05 -16.03 -7.34
C ILE A 66 33.78 -16.02 -5.99
N ASN A 67 33.49 -15.03 -5.13
CA ASN A 67 34.08 -14.93 -3.80
C ASN A 67 33.49 -15.91 -2.77
N GLY A 68 32.55 -16.78 -3.17
CA GLY A 68 31.94 -17.81 -2.31
C GLY A 68 30.98 -17.28 -1.23
N LYS A 69 30.64 -15.98 -1.26
CA LYS A 69 29.68 -15.37 -0.32
C LYS A 69 28.22 -15.68 -0.69
N ILE A 70 27.95 -15.90 -1.97
CA ILE A 70 26.65 -16.35 -2.47
C ILE A 70 26.83 -17.77 -3.02
N LYS A 71 25.99 -18.69 -2.56
CA LYS A 71 25.87 -20.03 -3.11
C LYS A 71 24.50 -20.16 -3.77
N LEU A 72 24.47 -20.73 -4.96
CA LEU A 72 23.24 -20.98 -5.71
C LEU A 72 22.82 -22.43 -5.50
N THR A 73 21.54 -22.65 -5.29
CA THR A 73 20.91 -23.97 -5.28
C THR A 73 20.30 -24.25 -6.65
N ALA A 74 20.34 -25.51 -7.09
CA ALA A 74 19.73 -25.92 -8.36
C ALA A 74 18.21 -26.01 -8.24
N ILE A 75 17.51 -25.57 -9.29
CA ILE A 75 16.05 -25.70 -9.41
C ILE A 75 15.72 -27.17 -9.73
N ASN A 76 14.86 -27.80 -8.92
CA ASN A 76 14.44 -29.18 -9.07
C ASN A 76 13.16 -29.28 -9.91
N TYR A 77 13.33 -29.22 -11.23
CA TYR A 77 12.23 -29.31 -12.20
C TYR A 77 11.49 -30.67 -12.22
N LYS A 78 11.92 -31.68 -11.46
CA LYS A 78 11.43 -33.07 -11.61
C LYS A 78 10.20 -33.42 -10.77
N GLU A 79 9.77 -32.59 -9.82
CA GLU A 79 8.70 -32.95 -8.88
C GLU A 79 7.45 -32.06 -8.94
N VAL A 80 7.38 -31.10 -9.88
CA VAL A 80 6.32 -30.08 -9.86
C VAL A 80 5.42 -30.23 -11.09
N PHE A 81 4.21 -30.76 -10.87
CA PHE A 81 3.15 -30.87 -11.89
C PHE A 81 2.44 -29.52 -12.18
N ASP A 82 2.81 -28.44 -11.49
CA ASP A 82 2.15 -27.14 -11.57
C ASP A 82 3.17 -25.98 -11.40
N GLU A 83 3.53 -25.30 -12.49
CA GLU A 83 4.57 -24.27 -12.58
C GLU A 83 4.39 -23.12 -11.55
N SER A 84 3.19 -22.96 -10.98
CA SER A 84 2.84 -21.93 -10.01
C SER A 84 3.46 -22.11 -8.61
N ASN A 85 3.88 -23.33 -8.22
CA ASN A 85 4.32 -23.64 -6.84
C ASN A 85 5.83 -23.89 -6.68
N VAL A 86 6.63 -23.70 -7.75
CA VAL A 86 8.03 -24.18 -7.83
C VAL A 86 8.99 -23.46 -6.87
N SER A 87 8.83 -22.15 -6.62
CA SER A 87 9.93 -21.35 -6.04
C SER A 87 10.17 -21.54 -4.54
N CYS A 88 9.13 -21.88 -3.77
CA CYS A 88 9.23 -21.95 -2.30
C CYS A 88 9.64 -23.34 -1.82
N VAL A 89 9.26 -24.40 -2.53
CA VAL A 89 9.51 -25.79 -2.12
C VAL A 89 11.00 -26.09 -2.04
N GLU A 90 11.80 -25.54 -2.95
CA GLU A 90 13.25 -25.75 -3.02
C GLU A 90 14.01 -25.14 -1.85
N ILE A 91 13.53 -24.00 -1.34
CA ILE A 91 14.06 -23.37 -0.13
C ILE A 91 13.87 -24.32 1.06
N VAL A 92 12.72 -25.00 1.13
CA VAL A 92 12.37 -25.93 2.21
C VAL A 92 13.10 -27.27 2.07
N THR A 93 13.31 -27.75 0.85
CA THR A 93 13.94 -29.05 0.57
C THR A 93 15.46 -28.97 0.44
N SER A 94 16.06 -27.79 0.61
CA SER A 94 17.50 -27.60 0.51
C SER A 94 18.28 -28.51 1.47
N SER A 95 19.31 -29.17 0.92
CA SER A 95 20.24 -30.04 1.65
C SER A 95 21.43 -29.28 2.25
N THR A 96 21.40 -27.95 2.26
CA THR A 96 22.43 -27.13 2.92
C THR A 96 21.95 -26.64 4.29
N PRO A 97 22.78 -26.72 5.34
CA PRO A 97 22.44 -26.12 6.63
C PRO A 97 22.30 -24.59 6.47
N ILE A 98 21.16 -24.06 6.91
CA ILE A 98 20.82 -22.63 6.83
C ILE A 98 20.38 -22.13 8.21
N ASP A 99 20.79 -20.92 8.57
CA ASP A 99 20.45 -20.30 9.86
C ASP A 99 19.08 -19.62 9.85
N ALA A 100 18.66 -19.12 8.68
CA ALA A 100 17.37 -18.45 8.49
C ALA A 100 16.98 -18.45 7.00
N ILE A 101 15.68 -18.41 6.74
CA ILE A 101 15.10 -18.21 5.41
C ILE A 101 14.66 -16.75 5.32
N VAL A 102 15.22 -15.97 4.39
CA VAL A 102 14.80 -14.59 4.15
C VAL A 102 13.85 -14.57 2.96
N THR A 103 12.58 -14.20 3.18
CA THR A 103 11.57 -14.11 2.12
C THR A 103 10.52 -13.05 2.43
N ASP A 104 10.06 -12.36 1.40
CA ASP A 104 8.91 -11.44 1.49
C ASP A 104 7.62 -12.09 0.97
N GLU A 105 7.69 -13.39 0.66
CA GLU A 105 6.56 -14.19 0.22
C GLU A 105 5.64 -14.51 1.41
N ARG A 106 4.34 -14.23 1.25
CA ARG A 106 3.37 -14.24 2.35
C ARG A 106 2.97 -15.64 2.78
N PHE A 107 2.91 -16.59 1.85
CA PHE A 107 2.63 -18.00 2.17
C PHE A 107 3.72 -18.60 3.08
N LEU A 108 4.99 -18.26 2.90
CA LEU A 108 6.07 -18.68 3.79
C LEU A 108 6.09 -17.88 5.10
N ASN A 109 5.87 -16.57 5.04
CA ASN A 109 5.95 -15.68 6.20
C ASN A 109 4.87 -15.92 7.27
N LYS A 110 3.81 -16.69 6.98
CA LYS A 110 2.85 -17.14 8.00
C LYS A 110 3.44 -18.16 8.97
N PHE A 111 4.52 -18.84 8.59
CA PHE A 111 5.22 -19.81 9.41
C PHE A 111 6.47 -19.19 10.01
N LYS A 112 6.48 -19.02 11.33
CA LYS A 112 7.64 -18.52 12.08
C LYS A 112 8.88 -19.41 11.88
N ASN A 113 8.66 -20.72 11.80
CA ASN A 113 9.69 -21.72 11.58
C ASN A 113 9.21 -22.71 10.51
N ILE A 114 10.13 -23.13 9.66
CA ILE A 114 9.91 -24.15 8.63
C ILE A 114 10.80 -25.35 8.95
N LYS A 115 10.20 -26.54 8.92
CA LYS A 115 10.94 -27.80 9.05
C LYS A 115 11.75 -28.06 7.79
N THR A 116 13.06 -28.11 7.95
CA THR A 116 14.01 -28.52 6.90
C THR A 116 14.64 -29.86 7.28
N GLY A 117 15.43 -30.45 6.38
CA GLY A 117 16.20 -31.67 6.65
C GLY A 117 17.19 -31.55 7.82
N PHE A 118 17.50 -30.33 8.28
CA PHE A 118 18.45 -30.05 9.37
C PHE A 118 17.79 -29.50 10.64
N GLY A 119 16.46 -29.41 10.68
CA GLY A 119 15.70 -28.91 11.83
C GLY A 119 14.76 -27.74 11.50
N ASP A 120 14.25 -27.11 12.54
CA ASP A 120 13.35 -25.95 12.44
C ASP A 120 14.14 -24.67 12.16
N VAL A 121 14.02 -24.14 10.95
CA VAL A 121 14.71 -22.92 10.50
C VAL A 121 13.74 -21.73 10.58
N PRO A 122 14.13 -20.59 11.17
CA PRO A 122 13.26 -19.42 11.23
C PRO A 122 13.09 -18.77 9.86
N THR A 123 11.88 -18.31 9.57
CA THR A 123 11.57 -17.45 8.43
C THR A 123 11.60 -15.99 8.87
N ILE A 124 12.29 -15.15 8.12
CA ILE A 124 12.38 -13.70 8.36
C ILE A 124 12.12 -12.94 7.06
N THR A 125 11.63 -11.71 7.19
CA THR A 125 11.37 -10.81 6.07
C THR A 125 12.53 -9.85 5.83
N THR A 126 12.50 -9.13 4.71
CA THR A 126 13.38 -7.96 4.50
C THR A 126 13.23 -6.94 5.63
N TRP A 127 12.04 -6.82 6.24
CA TRP A 127 11.81 -5.96 7.41
C TRP A 127 12.56 -6.44 8.64
N ASP A 128 12.50 -7.73 8.94
CA ASP A 128 13.24 -8.32 10.05
C ASP A 128 14.74 -8.15 9.85
N LEU A 129 15.22 -8.29 8.61
CA LEU A 129 16.63 -8.03 8.28
C LEU A 129 17.03 -6.58 8.58
N LEU A 130 16.22 -5.59 8.23
CA LEU A 130 16.50 -4.19 8.58
C LEU A 130 16.54 -3.98 10.10
N HIS A 131 15.64 -4.62 10.85
CA HIS A 131 15.64 -4.57 12.31
C HIS A 131 16.86 -5.26 12.92
N ILE A 132 17.34 -6.37 12.33
CA ILE A 132 18.59 -7.02 12.75
C ILE A 132 19.79 -6.10 12.50
N LEU A 133 19.84 -5.41 11.35
CA LEU A 133 20.91 -4.47 11.04
C LEU A 133 20.90 -3.26 11.98
N HIS A 134 19.71 -2.76 12.32
CA HIS A 134 19.53 -1.71 13.32
C HIS A 134 19.98 -2.15 14.72
N TYR A 135 19.54 -3.34 15.17
CA TYR A 135 19.94 -3.91 16.45
C TYR A 135 21.47 -4.12 16.55
N LYS A 136 22.13 -4.44 15.44
CA LYS A 136 23.60 -4.55 15.35
C LYS A 136 24.33 -3.21 15.21
N ASN A 137 23.62 -2.08 15.32
CA ASN A 137 24.15 -0.73 15.15
C ASN A 137 24.78 -0.46 13.78
N ILE A 138 24.39 -1.23 12.74
CA ILE A 138 24.80 -0.98 11.35
C ILE A 138 23.93 0.14 10.74
N LEU A 139 22.65 0.18 11.13
CA LEU A 139 21.71 1.25 10.78
C LEU A 139 21.32 2.00 12.06
N ASN A 140 21.33 3.33 12.03
CA ASN A 140 20.69 4.14 13.08
C ASN A 140 19.19 4.33 12.80
N ASP A 141 18.45 4.95 13.72
CA ASP A 141 16.99 5.18 13.57
C ASP A 141 16.62 5.98 12.32
N ARG A 142 17.46 6.96 11.95
CA ARG A 142 17.24 7.77 10.75
C ARG A 142 17.42 6.94 9.49
N ASP A 143 18.47 6.13 9.44
CA ASP A 143 18.79 5.29 8.29
C ASP A 143 17.78 4.15 8.14
N LEU A 144 17.33 3.55 9.24
CA LEU A 144 16.24 2.56 9.24
C LEU A 144 14.98 3.15 8.62
N PHE A 145 14.53 4.31 9.12
CA PHE A 145 13.34 4.99 8.61
C PHE A 145 13.50 5.36 7.12
N ALA A 146 14.62 5.99 6.74
CA ALA A 146 14.88 6.37 5.36
C ALA A 146 14.92 5.17 4.41
N THR A 147 15.53 4.06 4.85
CA THR A 147 15.58 2.81 4.08
C THR A 147 14.19 2.22 3.90
N LYS A 148 13.35 2.23 4.95
CA LYS A 148 11.97 1.75 4.85
C LYS A 148 11.17 2.56 3.83
N ILE A 149 11.20 3.88 3.92
CA ILE A 149 10.52 4.75 2.95
C ILE A 149 11.04 4.53 1.53
N ASN A 150 12.35 4.36 1.35
CA ASN A 150 12.93 4.08 0.04
C ASN A 150 12.43 2.75 -0.54
N LEU A 151 12.29 1.71 0.28
CA LEU A 151 11.74 0.42 -0.15
C LEU A 151 10.27 0.53 -0.55
N ILE A 152 9.45 1.26 0.22
CA ILE A 152 8.06 1.57 -0.13
C ILE A 152 7.98 2.30 -1.48
N ASN A 153 8.81 3.34 -1.66
CA ASN A 153 8.91 4.13 -2.89
C ASN A 153 9.34 3.28 -4.10
N ARG A 154 10.16 2.26 -3.88
CA ARG A 154 10.61 1.33 -4.92
C ARG A 154 9.64 0.17 -5.15
N GLY A 155 8.47 0.20 -4.53
CA GLY A 155 7.41 -0.77 -4.78
C GLY A 155 7.47 -2.01 -3.88
N TYR A 156 8.05 -1.92 -2.68
CA TYR A 156 7.90 -2.97 -1.68
C TYR A 156 6.47 -3.00 -1.14
N ILE A 157 5.73 -4.07 -1.44
CA ILE A 157 4.25 -4.11 -1.43
C ILE A 157 3.69 -4.39 -0.02
N PHE A 158 4.40 -5.17 0.80
CA PHE A 158 3.91 -5.60 2.12
C PHE A 158 4.58 -4.87 3.27
N CYS A 159 4.66 -3.54 3.14
CA CYS A 159 5.22 -2.71 4.19
C CYS A 159 4.23 -2.54 5.36
N LYS A 160 4.70 -2.83 6.58
CA LYS A 160 4.05 -2.40 7.82
C LYS A 160 4.76 -1.17 8.36
N LEU A 161 4.06 -0.03 8.38
CA LEU A 161 4.49 1.16 9.11
C LEU A 161 3.89 1.12 10.52
N SER A 162 4.70 1.45 11.51
CA SER A 162 4.27 1.60 12.90
C SER A 162 3.55 2.94 13.12
N LYS A 163 2.81 3.02 14.22
CA LYS A 163 2.17 4.27 14.67
C LYS A 163 3.18 5.42 14.78
N ASN A 164 4.35 5.16 15.37
CA ASN A 164 5.40 6.18 15.56
C ASN A 164 5.97 6.68 14.23
N GLU A 165 6.11 5.81 13.23
CA GLU A 165 6.57 6.19 11.89
C GLU A 165 5.53 7.04 11.18
N LEU A 166 4.24 6.68 11.23
CA LEU A 166 3.16 7.52 10.72
C LEU A 166 3.12 8.87 11.44
N ASP A 167 3.29 8.86 12.76
CA ASP A 167 3.31 10.06 13.58
C ASP A 167 4.36 11.05 13.10
N ARG A 168 5.60 10.56 12.90
CA ARG A 168 6.71 11.34 12.36
C ARG A 168 6.42 11.88 10.96
N ILE A 169 5.81 11.07 10.09
CA ILE A 169 5.47 11.47 8.71
C ILE A 169 4.44 12.60 8.73
N PHE A 170 3.36 12.44 9.50
CA PHE A 170 2.29 13.44 9.57
C PHE A 170 2.77 14.73 10.24
N ASP A 171 3.58 14.66 11.31
CA ASP A 171 4.16 15.86 11.92
C ASP A 171 4.98 16.67 10.92
N ALA A 172 5.80 16.00 10.12
CA ALA A 172 6.64 16.64 9.11
C ALA A 172 5.86 17.16 7.89
N SER A 173 4.64 16.68 7.69
CA SER A 173 3.82 16.99 6.51
C SER A 173 2.80 18.12 6.74
N ILE A 174 2.77 18.68 7.95
CA ILE A 174 1.85 19.76 8.31
C ILE A 174 2.57 21.10 8.10
N ASN A 175 1.92 21.99 7.34
CA ASN A 175 2.43 23.33 7.11
C ASN A 175 2.05 24.31 8.25
N ASN A 176 2.57 25.53 8.19
CA ASN A 176 2.30 26.59 9.19
C ASN A 176 0.83 27.01 9.32
N ASN A 177 -0.05 26.59 8.40
CA ASN A 177 -1.49 26.87 8.44
C ASN A 177 -2.30 25.65 8.89
N ASP A 178 -1.66 24.69 9.56
CA ASP A 178 -2.26 23.43 10.02
C ASP A 178 -2.95 22.61 8.92
N ARG A 179 -2.52 22.81 7.67
CA ARG A 179 -2.98 22.04 6.52
C ARG A 179 -1.96 20.96 6.19
N LEU A 180 -2.48 19.77 5.90
CA LEU A 180 -1.67 18.67 5.41
C LEU A 180 -1.23 18.97 3.98
N VAL A 181 0.08 18.94 3.75
CA VAL A 181 0.68 18.94 2.41
C VAL A 181 1.24 17.55 2.17
N GLU A 182 0.90 16.94 1.03
CA GLU A 182 1.40 15.61 0.70
C GLU A 182 2.93 15.65 0.51
N SER A 183 3.65 15.16 1.52
CA SER A 183 5.11 14.98 1.50
C SER A 183 5.51 13.82 0.58
N ALA A 184 6.81 13.67 0.34
CA ALA A 184 7.34 12.56 -0.44
C ALA A 184 7.01 11.20 0.22
N GLU A 185 7.04 11.15 1.55
CA GLU A 185 6.70 9.98 2.37
C GLU A 185 5.22 9.62 2.28
N LEU A 186 4.32 10.61 2.40
CA LEU A 186 2.88 10.38 2.24
C LEU A 186 2.54 9.93 0.82
N LYS A 187 3.16 10.57 -0.18
CA LYS A 187 3.04 10.16 -1.58
C LYS A 187 3.51 8.73 -1.79
N ALA A 188 4.62 8.32 -1.17
CA ALA A 188 5.13 6.95 -1.22
C ALA A 188 4.09 5.94 -0.75
N ILE A 189 3.48 6.20 0.42
CA ILE A 189 2.44 5.33 1.01
C ILE A 189 1.23 5.26 0.08
N ARG A 190 0.73 6.40 -0.39
CA ARG A 190 -0.43 6.44 -1.29
C ARG A 190 -0.17 5.70 -2.60
N GLN A 191 1.00 5.90 -3.21
CA GLN A 191 1.38 5.21 -4.44
C GLN A 191 1.58 3.71 -4.23
N ASN A 192 2.15 3.31 -3.09
CA ASN A 192 2.29 1.91 -2.73
C ASN A 192 0.92 1.23 -2.61
N MET A 193 -0.08 1.89 -1.99
CA MET A 193 -1.46 1.37 -1.93
C MET A 193 -2.08 1.16 -3.32
N VAL A 194 -1.80 2.06 -4.28
CA VAL A 194 -2.25 1.88 -5.66
C VAL A 194 -1.52 0.72 -6.33
N LEU A 195 -0.20 0.63 -6.16
CA LEU A 195 0.61 -0.46 -6.70
C LEU A 195 0.11 -1.82 -6.20
N ILE A 196 -0.17 -1.96 -4.90
CA ILE A 196 -0.67 -3.21 -4.33
C ILE A 196 -1.96 -3.64 -5.06
N LYS A 197 -2.91 -2.71 -5.25
CA LYS A 197 -4.19 -2.99 -5.91
C LYS A 197 -4.03 -3.45 -7.35
N SER A 198 -3.13 -2.80 -8.11
CA SER A 198 -2.90 -3.11 -9.53
C SER A 198 -1.94 -4.28 -9.78
N SER A 199 -1.31 -4.82 -8.74
CA SER A 199 -0.20 -5.77 -8.87
C SER A 199 -0.61 -7.23 -9.05
N GLU A 200 -1.89 -7.55 -8.92
CA GLU A 200 -2.42 -8.93 -8.89
C GLU A 200 -1.83 -9.83 -7.78
N PHE A 201 -0.93 -9.31 -6.93
CA PHE A 201 -0.37 -10.07 -5.82
C PHE A 201 -1.40 -10.33 -4.73
N ILE A 202 -2.43 -9.48 -4.60
CA ILE A 202 -3.53 -9.66 -3.66
C ILE A 202 -4.69 -10.33 -4.36
N GLU A 203 -5.15 -11.42 -3.78
CA GLU A 203 -6.28 -12.21 -4.26
C GLU A 203 -7.23 -12.47 -3.10
N LEU A 204 -8.50 -12.12 -3.28
CA LEU A 204 -9.55 -12.28 -2.28
C LEU A 204 -10.42 -13.49 -2.65
N PRO A 205 -10.71 -14.40 -1.69
CA PRO A 205 -10.63 -14.20 -0.23
C PRO A 205 -9.31 -14.62 0.44
N ARG A 206 -8.34 -15.20 -0.29
CA ARG A 206 -7.07 -15.71 0.28
C ARG A 206 -6.38 -14.69 1.20
N ASP A 207 -6.39 -13.42 0.77
CA ASP A 207 -5.65 -12.34 1.41
C ASP A 207 -6.53 -11.39 2.25
N ALA A 208 -7.77 -11.79 2.54
CA ALA A 208 -8.75 -10.93 3.21
C ALA A 208 -8.29 -10.50 4.62
N GLU A 209 -7.67 -11.40 5.38
CA GLU A 209 -7.18 -11.10 6.73
C GLU A 209 -6.14 -9.98 6.72
N TRP A 210 -5.21 -10.01 5.76
CA TRP A 210 -4.20 -8.97 5.60
C TRP A 210 -4.84 -7.60 5.31
N LEU A 211 -5.82 -7.57 4.40
CA LEU A 211 -6.53 -6.34 4.04
C LEU A 211 -7.33 -5.80 5.23
N ILE A 212 -8.04 -6.67 5.95
CA ILE A 212 -8.80 -6.30 7.15
C ILE A 212 -7.87 -5.71 8.21
N ASN A 213 -6.72 -6.34 8.46
CA ASN A 213 -5.74 -5.86 9.43
C ASN A 213 -5.17 -4.49 9.06
N LEU A 214 -4.85 -4.28 7.78
CA LEU A 214 -4.37 -2.99 7.27
C LEU A 214 -5.41 -1.88 7.47
N MET A 215 -6.65 -2.14 7.06
CA MET A 215 -7.73 -1.15 7.15
C MET A 215 -8.15 -0.86 8.60
N THR A 216 -8.11 -1.89 9.46
CA THR A 216 -8.35 -1.74 10.91
C THR A 216 -7.25 -0.89 11.54
N PHE A 217 -5.98 -1.18 11.22
CA PHE A 217 -4.84 -0.39 11.70
C PHE A 217 -4.97 1.09 11.31
N LEU A 218 -5.28 1.38 10.05
CA LEU A 218 -5.48 2.76 9.57
C LEU A 218 -6.69 3.43 10.24
N SER A 219 -7.79 2.71 10.44
CA SER A 219 -9.00 3.22 11.12
C SER A 219 -8.70 3.57 12.58
N HIS A 220 -7.96 2.72 13.29
CA HIS A 220 -7.52 2.98 14.67
C HIS A 220 -6.53 4.14 14.73
N TYR A 221 -5.60 4.21 13.77
CA TYR A 221 -4.65 5.30 13.68
C TYR A 221 -5.37 6.64 13.47
N LEU A 222 -6.34 6.70 12.54
CA LEU A 222 -7.18 7.87 12.29
C LEU A 222 -7.84 8.36 13.59
N LYS A 223 -8.49 7.47 14.35
CA LYS A 223 -9.11 7.86 15.63
C LYS A 223 -8.09 8.37 16.64
N SER A 224 -6.89 7.78 16.66
CA SER A 224 -5.82 8.21 17.57
C SER A 224 -5.31 9.63 17.30
N ILE A 225 -5.44 10.14 16.06
CA ILE A 225 -5.12 11.54 15.71
C ILE A 225 -5.95 12.52 16.54
N TRP A 226 -7.23 12.19 16.79
CA TRP A 226 -8.14 13.05 17.53
C TRP A 226 -7.82 13.17 19.01
N ASN A 227 -7.08 12.22 19.58
CA ASN A 227 -6.51 12.35 20.93
C ASN A 227 -5.16 13.07 20.93
N ARG A 228 -4.45 13.02 19.80
CA ARG A 228 -3.06 13.46 19.70
C ARG A 228 -2.94 14.97 19.52
N TYR A 229 -3.84 15.57 18.72
CA TYR A 229 -3.82 17.00 18.45
C TYR A 229 -5.05 17.69 19.01
N GLU A 230 -4.84 18.88 19.55
CA GLU A 230 -5.92 19.74 20.05
C GLU A 230 -6.62 20.49 18.92
N ASP A 231 -5.89 20.83 17.85
CA ASP A 231 -6.43 21.55 16.71
C ASP A 231 -7.32 20.66 15.81
N ASP A 232 -8.57 21.10 15.66
CA ASP A 232 -9.57 20.48 14.79
C ASP A 232 -9.19 20.56 13.31
N SER A 233 -8.58 21.66 12.85
CA SER A 233 -8.20 21.81 11.43
C SER A 233 -7.16 20.76 11.04
N LYS A 234 -6.13 20.59 11.88
CA LYS A 234 -5.12 19.53 11.74
C LYS A 234 -5.73 18.14 11.79
N CYS A 235 -6.57 17.84 12.78
CA CYS A 235 -7.24 16.54 12.91
C CYS A 235 -8.06 16.20 11.67
N LYS A 236 -8.85 17.15 11.16
CA LYS A 236 -9.68 16.98 9.96
C LYS A 236 -8.82 16.73 8.72
N SER A 237 -7.77 17.52 8.51
CA SER A 237 -6.89 17.39 7.34
C SER A 237 -6.23 16.00 7.26
N ILE A 238 -5.71 15.51 8.39
CA ILE A 238 -5.10 14.17 8.47
C ILE A 238 -6.16 13.08 8.31
N SER A 239 -7.31 13.23 8.99
CA SER A 239 -8.39 12.23 8.94
C SER A 239 -8.97 12.09 7.53
N ASN A 240 -9.14 13.18 6.79
CA ASN A 240 -9.60 13.13 5.41
C ASN A 240 -8.60 12.39 4.51
N TRP A 241 -7.31 12.66 4.65
CA TRP A 241 -6.27 11.96 3.88
C TRP A 241 -6.25 10.46 4.17
N ILE A 242 -6.29 10.06 5.45
CA ILE A 242 -6.34 8.63 5.83
C ILE A 242 -7.65 8.00 5.37
N TYR A 243 -8.77 8.71 5.52
CA TYR A 243 -10.08 8.23 5.09
C TYR A 243 -10.04 7.85 3.61
N HIS A 244 -9.46 8.66 2.73
CA HIS A 244 -9.29 8.33 1.31
C HIS A 244 -8.49 7.06 1.04
N ILE A 245 -7.57 6.67 1.93
CA ILE A 245 -6.80 5.43 1.81
C ILE A 245 -7.60 4.22 2.28
N ILE A 246 -8.44 4.38 3.32
CA ILE A 246 -9.33 3.33 3.84
C ILE A 246 -10.52 3.15 2.90
N ASP A 247 -10.28 2.77 1.66
CA ASP A 247 -11.33 2.57 0.66
C ASP A 247 -11.36 1.11 0.19
N TYR A 248 -12.27 0.34 0.78
CA TYR A 248 -12.48 -1.07 0.44
C TYR A 248 -13.01 -1.28 -0.99
N LYS A 249 -13.71 -0.31 -1.60
CA LYS A 249 -14.27 -0.49 -2.95
C LYS A 249 -13.18 -0.61 -4.00
N THR A 250 -12.09 0.10 -3.81
CA THR A 250 -10.94 0.08 -4.72
C THR A 250 -10.19 -1.26 -4.75
N TRP A 251 -10.60 -2.22 -3.93
CA TRP A 251 -10.07 -3.60 -3.91
C TRP A 251 -10.99 -4.60 -4.63
N ALA A 252 -12.08 -4.14 -5.25
CA ALA A 252 -13.02 -5.01 -5.96
C ALA A 252 -12.34 -5.84 -7.08
N GLU A 253 -11.31 -5.28 -7.72
CA GLU A 253 -10.53 -5.96 -8.77
C GLU A 253 -9.73 -7.16 -8.25
N CYS A 254 -9.47 -7.24 -6.94
CA CYS A 254 -8.74 -8.37 -6.34
C CYS A 254 -9.63 -9.60 -6.09
N TYR A 255 -10.92 -9.57 -6.43
CA TYR A 255 -11.84 -10.69 -6.19
C TYR A 255 -11.91 -11.64 -7.37
N THR A 256 -11.91 -12.94 -7.08
CA THR A 256 -11.87 -13.98 -8.12
C THR A 256 -13.24 -14.45 -8.62
N ASN A 257 -14.37 -14.06 -8.00
CA ASN A 257 -15.73 -14.53 -8.34
C ASN A 257 -16.86 -13.64 -7.75
N GLN A 258 -18.13 -14.02 -7.93
CA GLN A 258 -19.38 -13.38 -7.41
C GLN A 258 -19.33 -12.89 -5.94
N VAL A 259 -18.44 -13.45 -5.10
CA VAL A 259 -18.15 -12.97 -3.73
C VAL A 259 -17.68 -11.50 -3.72
N GLY A 260 -17.00 -11.05 -4.77
CA GLY A 260 -16.54 -9.67 -4.93
C GLY A 260 -17.65 -8.65 -5.10
N GLU A 261 -18.75 -9.02 -5.76
CA GLU A 261 -19.90 -8.11 -5.93
C GLU A 261 -20.56 -7.80 -4.58
N GLY A 262 -20.80 -8.84 -3.76
CA GLY A 262 -21.33 -8.67 -2.41
C GLY A 262 -20.38 -7.89 -1.50
N PHE A 263 -19.06 -8.05 -1.65
CA PHE A 263 -18.10 -7.25 -0.90
C PHE A 263 -18.06 -5.80 -1.35
N ALA A 264 -18.03 -5.52 -2.66
CA ALA A 264 -18.04 -4.16 -3.19
C ALA A 264 -19.31 -3.39 -2.76
N GLN A 265 -20.45 -4.09 -2.68
CA GLN A 265 -21.70 -3.53 -2.16
C GLN A 265 -21.61 -3.19 -0.66
N ASN A 266 -20.93 -4.02 0.12
CA ASN A 266 -20.76 -3.83 1.58
C ASN A 266 -19.51 -3.04 1.98
N ALA A 267 -18.63 -2.71 1.03
CA ALA A 267 -17.31 -2.11 1.27
C ALA A 267 -17.41 -0.75 1.99
N ASP A 268 -18.33 0.11 1.57
CA ASP A 268 -18.58 1.38 2.28
C ASP A 268 -19.17 1.16 3.66
N MET A 269 -20.04 0.16 3.82
CA MET A 269 -20.62 -0.16 5.12
C MET A 269 -19.52 -0.57 6.11
N LEU A 270 -18.59 -1.43 5.67
CA LEU A 270 -17.42 -1.82 6.47
C LEU A 270 -16.54 -0.62 6.82
N ARG A 271 -16.27 0.25 5.85
CA ARG A 271 -15.50 1.49 6.04
C ARG A 271 -16.14 2.42 7.06
N VAL A 272 -17.44 2.68 6.94
CA VAL A 272 -18.12 3.61 7.85
C VAL A 272 -18.25 2.97 9.23
N ASN A 273 -18.63 1.70 9.32
CA ASN A 273 -18.76 0.98 10.59
C ASN A 273 -17.42 0.94 11.37
N SER A 274 -16.28 0.80 10.69
CA SER A 274 -14.97 0.84 11.35
C SER A 274 -14.71 2.19 12.06
N LEU A 275 -15.38 3.27 11.63
CA LEU A 275 -15.23 4.63 12.15
C LEU A 275 -16.32 5.03 13.16
N LEU A 276 -17.50 4.39 13.16
CA LEU A 276 -18.59 4.75 14.07
C LEU A 276 -18.20 4.64 15.55
N HIS A 277 -17.38 3.64 15.89
CA HIS A 277 -16.94 3.43 17.26
C HIS A 277 -15.84 4.41 17.65
N SER A 278 -16.13 5.27 18.63
CA SER A 278 -15.20 6.28 19.16
C SER A 278 -14.68 5.95 20.56
N HIS A 279 -14.67 4.67 20.93
CA HIS A 279 -14.15 4.20 22.23
C HIS A 279 -12.66 4.50 22.40
N ASP A 280 -11.94 4.58 21.28
CA ASP A 280 -10.50 4.88 21.27
C ASP A 280 -10.21 6.35 21.64
N ILE A 281 -11.22 7.23 21.63
CA ILE A 281 -11.08 8.66 21.92
C ILE A 281 -11.41 8.89 23.40
N THR A 282 -10.40 9.24 24.18
CA THR A 282 -10.49 9.30 25.65
C THR A 282 -11.11 10.61 26.13
N CYS A 283 -10.80 11.73 25.47
CA CYS A 283 -11.31 13.04 25.84
C CYS A 283 -12.73 13.27 25.28
N ILE A 284 -13.68 13.65 26.15
CA ILE A 284 -15.08 13.90 25.77
C ILE A 284 -15.20 15.04 24.74
N GLU A 285 -14.41 16.10 24.88
CA GLU A 285 -14.41 17.23 23.94
C GLU A 285 -13.89 16.79 22.57
N ARG A 286 -12.78 16.05 22.53
CA ARG A 286 -12.26 15.47 21.29
C ARG A 286 -13.24 14.50 20.65
N LYS A 287 -13.98 13.73 21.47
CA LYS A 287 -15.03 12.82 20.99
C LYS A 287 -16.16 13.59 20.31
N LYS A 288 -16.58 14.75 20.85
CA LYS A 288 -17.56 15.63 20.19
C LYS A 288 -17.03 16.17 18.87
N SER A 289 -15.79 16.68 18.83
CA SER A 289 -15.19 17.18 17.58
C SER A 289 -15.05 16.09 16.52
N TYR A 290 -14.66 14.87 16.93
CA TYR A 290 -14.61 13.70 16.06
C TYR A 290 -15.99 13.35 15.49
N GLN A 291 -17.02 13.29 16.35
CA GLN A 291 -18.38 12.99 15.90
C GLN A 291 -18.89 14.07 14.94
N ASN A 292 -18.54 15.33 15.16
CA ASN A 292 -18.86 16.42 14.23
C ASN A 292 -18.19 16.21 12.87
N TRP A 293 -16.89 15.86 12.83
CA TRP A 293 -16.20 15.51 11.60
C TRP A 293 -16.83 14.29 10.90
N LEU A 294 -17.07 13.21 11.64
CA LEU A 294 -17.68 11.99 11.11
C LEU A 294 -19.07 12.28 10.51
N THR A 295 -19.86 13.14 11.16
CA THR A 295 -21.19 13.53 10.66
C THR A 295 -21.07 14.32 9.37
N THR A 296 -20.28 15.39 9.39
CA THR A 296 -20.21 16.38 8.30
C THR A 296 -19.42 15.92 7.07
N GLU A 297 -18.30 15.22 7.28
CA GLU A 297 -17.39 14.85 6.19
C GLU A 297 -17.60 13.41 5.69
N VAL A 298 -18.20 12.54 6.50
CA VAL A 298 -18.38 11.12 6.14
C VAL A 298 -19.86 10.79 5.97
N LEU A 299 -20.68 10.94 7.02
CA LEU A 299 -22.07 10.51 7.00
C LEU A 299 -22.94 11.36 6.08
N ASP A 300 -22.76 12.68 6.06
CA ASP A 300 -23.48 13.56 5.14
C ASP A 300 -23.12 13.22 3.67
N ASN A 301 -21.84 12.96 3.37
CA ASN A 301 -21.44 12.52 2.04
C ASN A 301 -22.09 11.18 1.64
N VAL A 302 -22.18 10.22 2.56
CA VAL A 302 -22.87 8.94 2.32
C VAL A 302 -24.37 9.13 2.15
N LYS A 303 -24.99 10.01 2.94
CA LYS A 303 -26.42 10.34 2.85
C LYS A 303 -26.80 10.88 1.48
N HIS A 304 -25.95 11.71 0.87
CA HIS A 304 -26.22 12.28 -0.46
C HIS A 304 -25.84 11.33 -1.60
N SER A 305 -24.74 10.60 -1.48
CA SER A 305 -24.24 9.71 -2.54
C SER A 305 -24.93 8.34 -2.57
N ASN A 306 -25.30 7.78 -1.41
CA ASN A 306 -26.00 6.50 -1.29
C ASN A 306 -26.99 6.50 -0.08
N PRO A 307 -28.20 7.06 -0.25
CA PRO A 307 -29.19 7.16 0.82
C PRO A 307 -29.63 5.81 1.42
N ASN A 308 -29.61 4.74 0.62
CA ASN A 308 -29.98 3.40 1.09
C ASN A 308 -28.97 2.86 2.10
N LEU A 309 -27.67 2.96 1.77
CA LEU A 309 -26.59 2.61 2.67
C LEU A 309 -26.64 3.45 3.96
N TYR A 310 -26.91 4.75 3.85
CA TYR A 310 -27.06 5.60 5.04
C TYR A 310 -28.14 5.09 5.99
N ARG A 311 -29.29 4.65 5.46
CA ARG A 311 -30.37 4.06 6.26
C ARG A 311 -29.97 2.72 6.89
N GLU A 312 -29.24 1.89 6.17
CA GLU A 312 -28.72 0.61 6.71
C GLU A 312 -27.72 0.84 7.84
N ILE A 313 -26.82 1.81 7.69
CA ILE A 313 -25.88 2.23 8.75
C ILE A 313 -26.64 2.68 9.99
N LEU A 314 -27.69 3.50 9.86
CA LEU A 314 -28.49 3.93 11.00
C LEU A 314 -29.20 2.76 11.70
N ASN A 315 -29.71 1.79 10.93
CA ASN A 315 -30.34 0.60 11.50
C ASN A 315 -29.29 -0.27 12.24
N SER A 316 -28.12 -0.49 11.63
CA SER A 316 -27.01 -1.23 12.22
C SER A 316 -26.53 -0.58 13.54
N ALA A 317 -26.34 0.75 13.52
CA ALA A 317 -25.96 1.50 14.71
C ALA A 317 -27.00 1.40 15.83
N LYS A 318 -28.31 1.49 15.51
CA LYS A 318 -29.40 1.29 16.48
C LYS A 318 -29.36 -0.10 17.11
N HIS A 319 -29.21 -1.15 16.30
CA HIS A 319 -29.11 -2.52 16.79
C HIS A 319 -27.91 -2.71 17.73
N MET A 320 -26.74 -2.19 17.36
CA MET A 320 -25.54 -2.27 18.22
C MET A 320 -25.70 -1.52 19.54
N THR A 321 -26.33 -0.33 19.53
CA THR A 321 -26.60 0.42 20.77
C THR A 321 -27.62 -0.28 21.66
N PHE A 322 -28.64 -0.92 21.07
CA PHE A 322 -29.68 -1.63 21.82
C PHE A 322 -29.11 -2.91 22.43
N GLU A 323 -28.38 -3.74 21.68
CA GLU A 323 -27.71 -4.93 22.21
C GLU A 323 -26.66 -4.59 23.28
N GLY A 324 -25.90 -3.51 23.08
CA GLY A 324 -24.93 -3.04 24.08
C GLY A 324 -25.62 -2.62 25.38
N ALA A 325 -26.73 -1.89 25.29
CA ALA A 325 -27.53 -1.49 26.45
C ALA A 325 -28.16 -2.69 27.16
N SER A 326 -28.69 -3.68 26.43
CA SER A 326 -29.24 -4.91 27.00
C SER A 326 -28.18 -5.72 27.75
N LYS A 327 -26.98 -5.91 27.18
CA LYS A 327 -25.87 -6.61 27.86
C LYS A 327 -25.38 -5.90 29.12
N ILE A 328 -25.40 -4.56 29.13
CA ILE A 328 -25.08 -3.78 30.33
C ILE A 328 -26.19 -3.95 31.38
N SER A 329 -27.45 -3.91 30.97
CA SER A 329 -28.60 -4.16 31.87
C SER A 329 -28.52 -5.53 32.52
N GLU A 330 -28.28 -6.59 31.74
CA GLU A 330 -28.13 -7.96 32.24
C GLU A 330 -26.94 -8.12 33.19
N LYS A 331 -25.83 -7.42 32.92
CA LYS A 331 -24.63 -7.47 33.77
C LYS A 331 -24.83 -6.71 35.09
N VAL A 332 -25.51 -5.56 35.03
CA VAL A 332 -25.88 -4.80 36.23
C VAL A 332 -26.90 -5.57 37.06
N GLU A 333 -27.91 -6.18 36.45
CA GLU A 333 -28.89 -7.03 37.16
C GLU A 333 -28.27 -8.32 37.72
N GLY A 334 -27.28 -8.91 37.04
CA GLY A 334 -26.52 -10.06 37.53
C GLY A 334 -25.66 -9.74 38.75
N ASP A 335 -25.01 -8.57 38.78
CA ASP A 335 -24.18 -8.11 39.91
C ASP A 335 -25.01 -7.66 41.14
N PHE A 336 -26.35 -7.52 41.02
CA PHE A 336 -27.27 -7.28 42.15
C PHE A 336 -27.87 -8.57 42.74
N HIS A 337 -27.56 -9.73 42.16
CA HIS A 337 -28.06 -11.04 42.61
C HIS A 337 -26.98 -11.98 43.19
N GLU A 338 -25.74 -11.50 43.35
CA GLU A 338 -24.74 -12.04 44.30
C GLU A 338 -24.65 -11.16 45.54
#